data_AF-A0A2N5RU51-F1
#
_entry.id   AF-A0A2N5RU51-F1
#
_cell.length_a   1.000
_cell.length_b   1.000
_cell.length_c   1.000
_cell.angle_alpha   90.00
_cell.angle_beta   90.00
_cell.angle_gamma   90.00
#
_symmetry.space_group_name_H-M   'P 1'
#
loop_
_entity.id
_entity.type
_entity.pdbx_description
1 polymer ?
#
loop_
_entity_poly.entity_id
_entity_poly.type
_entity_poly.pdbx_seq_one_letter_code
_entity_poly.pdbx_strand_id
1 'polypeptide(L)'
;MEKEEGINRKDVCVVEGQDAARMIKSTQNPNALTPLVAGTLFESYYVSEQGTLFEALLTKPVNKKDVLNVMKWLGFSARQARQGP
;
A
#
# COMPACT_ATOMS: atom_id res chain seq x y z
N MET A 1 25.76 -32.27 4.04
CA MET A 1 25.99 -30.83 3.83
C MET A 1 25.05 -30.39 2.74
N GLU A 2 23.84 -29.98 3.13
CA GLU A 2 22.86 -29.42 2.21
C GLU A 2 23.29 -27.99 1.88
N LYS A 3 23.38 -27.66 0.59
CA LYS A 3 23.68 -26.31 0.14
C LYS A 3 22.39 -25.50 0.22
N GLU A 4 22.34 -24.52 1.12
CA GLU A 4 21.30 -23.48 1.08
C GLU A 4 21.46 -22.70 -0.23
N GLU A 5 20.50 -22.83 -1.14
CA GLU A 5 20.38 -21.97 -2.31
C GLU A 5 20.01 -20.55 -1.84
N GLY A 6 21.03 -19.70 -1.72
CA GLY A 6 20.83 -18.28 -1.48
C GLY A 6 20.10 -17.65 -2.67
N ILE A 7 18.88 -17.17 -2.44
CA ILE A 7 18.12 -16.37 -3.41
C ILE A 7 19.02 -15.24 -3.92
N ASN A 8 19.31 -15.26 -5.23
CA ASN A 8 20.11 -14.24 -5.88
C ASN A 8 19.28 -12.95 -5.93
N ARG A 9 19.75 -11.88 -5.29
CA ARG A 9 19.05 -10.57 -5.25
C ARG A 9 18.74 -9.98 -6.63
N LYS A 10 19.30 -10.53 -7.71
CA LYS A 10 19.00 -10.19 -9.10
C LYS A 10 17.61 -10.63 -9.56
N ASP A 11 16.95 -11.55 -8.85
CA ASP A 11 15.60 -12.04 -9.18
C ASP A 11 14.48 -11.21 -8.50
N VAL A 12 14.84 -10.24 -7.66
CA VAL A 12 13.89 -9.28 -7.08
C VAL A 12 13.61 -8.19 -8.13
N CYS A 13 12.39 -8.23 -8.67
CA CYS A 13 11.87 -7.14 -9.48
C CYS A 13 11.66 -5.92 -8.56
N VAL A 14 12.58 -4.95 -8.63
CA VAL A 14 12.44 -3.66 -7.93
C VAL A 14 11.53 -2.78 -8.78
N VAL A 15 10.22 -2.91 -8.58
CA VAL A 15 9.24 -2.00 -9.17
C VAL A 15 9.03 -0.83 -8.20
N GLU A 16 9.15 0.40 -8.69
CA GLU A 16 8.78 1.57 -7.90
C GLU A 16 7.26 1.59 -7.67
N GLY A 17 6.83 1.87 -6.44
CA GLY A 17 5.41 1.86 -6.09
C GLY A 17 4.57 2.81 -6.95
N GLN A 18 5.14 3.93 -7.41
CA GLN A 18 4.47 4.88 -8.29
C GLN A 18 4.23 4.30 -9.69
N ASP A 19 5.16 3.51 -10.24
CA ASP A 19 4.98 2.83 -11.52
C ASP A 19 3.93 1.74 -11.42
N ALA A 20 3.93 0.97 -10.33
CA ALA A 20 2.88 0.01 -10.05
C ALA A 20 1.51 0.68 -9.96
N ALA A 21 1.40 1.83 -9.27
CA ALA A 21 0.17 2.60 -9.19
C ALA A 21 -0.30 3.08 -10.58
N ARG A 22 0.60 3.62 -11.41
CA ARG A 22 0.30 4.00 -12.81
C ARG A 22 -0.26 2.82 -13.59
N MET A 23 0.40 1.67 -13.50
CA MET A 23 -0.02 0.47 -14.20
C MET A 23 -1.42 0.03 -13.76
N ILE A 24 -1.69 -0.05 -12.46
CA ILE A 24 -3.01 -0.43 -11.93
C ILE A 24 -4.10 0.53 -12.44
N LYS A 25 -3.88 1.84 -12.32
CA LYS A 25 -4.83 2.88 -12.75
C LYS A 25 -5.03 2.92 -14.28
N SER A 26 -4.07 2.44 -15.08
CA SER A 26 -4.20 2.36 -16.55
C SER A 26 -5.00 1.16 -17.06
N THR A 27 -5.35 0.21 -16.20
CA THR A 27 -6.13 -0.96 -16.61
C THR A 27 -7.56 -0.58 -17.03
N GLN A 28 -8.19 -1.36 -17.90
CA GLN A 28 -9.61 -1.20 -18.26
C GLN A 28 -10.48 -2.21 -17.50
N ASN A 29 -10.29 -2.28 -16.19
CA ASN A 29 -11.05 -3.17 -15.31
C ASN A 29 -11.30 -2.47 -13.95
N PRO A 30 -12.08 -3.07 -13.04
CA PRO A 30 -12.42 -2.42 -11.77
C PRO A 30 -11.22 -2.00 -10.90
N ASN A 31 -10.04 -2.60 -11.10
CA ASN A 31 -8.84 -2.24 -10.34
C ASN A 31 -8.37 -0.80 -10.62
N ALA A 32 -8.70 -0.24 -11.79
CA ALA A 32 -8.36 1.14 -12.13
C ALA A 32 -8.97 2.18 -11.19
N LEU A 33 -10.10 1.83 -10.55
CA LEU A 33 -10.79 2.69 -9.59
C LEU A 33 -10.48 2.32 -8.13
N THR A 34 -9.65 1.31 -7.90
CA THR A 34 -9.32 0.88 -6.54
C THR A 34 -8.49 1.96 -5.84
N PRO A 35 -8.86 2.36 -4.60
CA PRO A 35 -8.04 3.27 -3.82
C PRO A 35 -6.69 2.65 -3.50
N LEU A 36 -5.60 3.39 -3.70
CA LEU A 36 -4.23 2.98 -3.45
C LEU A 36 -3.70 3.74 -2.23
N VAL A 37 -3.14 3.01 -1.27
CA VAL A 37 -2.51 3.59 -0.07
C VAL A 37 -1.03 3.24 -0.11
N ALA A 38 -0.16 4.25 -0.09
CA ALA A 38 1.29 4.03 -0.11
C ALA A 38 1.90 4.04 1.29
N GLY A 39 2.87 3.16 1.54
CA GLY A 39 3.71 3.19 2.73
C GLY A 39 5.03 3.92 2.46
N THR A 40 5.34 4.98 3.19
CA THR A 40 6.57 5.79 3.00
C THR A 40 7.52 5.69 4.20
N LEU A 41 8.82 5.84 3.95
CA LEU A 41 9.86 5.95 4.99
C LEU A 41 10.11 7.39 5.45
N PHE A 42 9.74 8.38 4.63
CA PHE A 42 10.03 9.79 4.87
C PHE A 42 8.77 10.63 4.68
N GLU A 43 8.54 11.60 5.57
CA GLU A 43 7.44 12.57 5.45
C GLU A 43 7.59 13.50 4.25
N SER A 44 8.80 13.59 3.67
CA SER A 44 9.19 14.69 2.78
C SER A 44 9.45 14.32 1.32
N TYR A 45 9.15 13.09 0.87
CA TYR A 45 9.01 12.90 -0.58
C TYR A 45 7.72 13.61 -0.98
N TYR A 46 7.88 14.77 -1.62
CA TYR A 46 6.85 15.64 -2.19
C TYR A 46 5.93 14.85 -3.10
N VAL A 47 4.98 14.19 -2.46
CA VAL A 47 3.84 13.53 -3.03
C VAL A 47 2.69 14.32 -2.42
N SER A 48 2.60 15.61 -2.77
CA SER A 48 1.47 16.44 -2.33
C SER A 48 0.22 15.72 -2.81
N GLU A 49 -0.74 15.47 -1.93
CA GLU A 49 -1.98 14.71 -2.24
C GLU A 49 -2.67 15.18 -3.53
N GLN A 50 -2.39 16.41 -3.96
CA GLN A 50 -2.88 17.06 -5.17
C GLN A 50 -2.17 16.64 -6.48
N GLY A 51 -1.20 15.73 -6.46
CA GLY A 51 -0.45 15.28 -7.64
C GLY A 51 -0.09 13.79 -7.68
N THR A 52 -0.71 12.97 -6.82
CA THR A 52 -0.36 11.56 -6.60
C THR A 52 -1.47 10.63 -7.06
N LEU A 53 -1.11 9.39 -7.39
CA LEU A 53 -2.07 8.32 -7.72
C LEU A 53 -2.59 7.58 -6.48
N PHE A 54 -2.11 7.96 -5.30
CA PHE A 54 -2.47 7.40 -4.01
C PHE A 54 -3.48 8.30 -3.32
N GLU A 55 -4.54 7.68 -2.81
CA GLU A 55 -5.57 8.34 -2.03
C GLU A 55 -5.11 8.63 -0.59
N ALA A 56 -4.12 7.89 -0.07
CA ALA A 56 -3.54 8.18 1.24
C ALA A 56 -2.09 7.69 1.38
N LEU A 57 -1.36 8.28 2.32
CA LEU A 57 0.00 7.90 2.68
C LEU A 57 0.05 7.41 4.14
N LEU A 58 0.79 6.33 4.39
CA LEU A 58 1.11 5.81 5.71
C LEU A 58 2.61 5.91 5.94
N THR A 59 3.03 6.79 6.84
CA THR A 59 4.44 6.94 7.21
C THR A 59 4.87 5.82 8.16
N LYS A 60 6.05 5.25 7.93
CA LYS A 60 6.65 4.25 8.83
C LYS A 60 7.18 4.90 10.11
N PRO A 61 7.06 4.24 11.28
CA PRO A 61 6.46 2.93 11.48
C PRO A 61 4.93 2.96 11.36
N VAL A 62 4.37 2.00 10.62
CA VAL A 62 2.92 1.95 10.38
C VAL A 62 2.22 1.45 11.64
N ASN A 63 1.37 2.29 12.24
CA ASN A 63 0.60 1.91 13.42
C ASN A 63 -0.83 1.51 13.07
N LYS A 64 -1.41 0.62 13.90
CA LYS A 64 -2.80 0.15 13.75
C LYS A 64 -3.81 1.30 13.68
N LYS A 65 -3.60 2.35 14.50
CA LYS A 65 -4.49 3.52 14.54
C LYS A 65 -4.56 4.22 13.18
N ASP A 66 -3.40 4.42 12.56
CA ASP A 66 -3.29 5.17 11.29
C ASP A 66 -3.91 4.37 10.14
N VAL A 67 -3.66 3.06 10.09
CA VAL A 67 -4.33 2.15 9.14
C VAL A 67 -5.84 2.21 9.31
N LEU A 68 -6.35 2.10 10.55
CA LEU A 68 -7.80 2.14 10.80
C LEU A 68 -8.40 3.49 10.40
N ASN A 69 -7.69 4.59 10.59
CA ASN A 69 -8.16 5.91 10.19
C ASN A 69 -8.25 6.02 8.66
N VAL A 70 -7.22 5.59 7.92
CA VAL A 70 -7.24 5.58 6.45
C VAL A 70 -8.37 4.69 5.93
N MET A 71 -8.53 3.48 6.49
CA MET A 71 -9.59 2.56 6.08
C MET A 71 -10.98 3.16 6.32
N LYS A 72 -11.20 3.81 7.47
CA LYS A 72 -12.47 4.52 7.75
C LYS A 72 -12.72 5.66 6.75
N TRP A 73 -11.68 6.44 6.45
CA TRP A 73 -11.77 7.53 5.48
C TRP A 73 -12.11 7.03 4.07
N LEU A 74 -11.58 5.87 3.68
CA LEU A 74 -11.94 5.16 2.44
C LEU A 74 -13.33 4.48 2.47
N GLY A 75 -14.10 4.66 3.55
CA GLY A 75 -15.46 4.13 3.67
C GLY A 75 -15.56 2.69 4.22
N PHE A 76 -14.45 2.09 4.64
CA PHE A 76 -14.49 0.77 5.28
C PHE A 76 -15.03 0.88 6.71
N SER A 77 -15.98 0.01 7.03
CA SER A 77 -16.48 -0.17 8.39
C SER A 77 -15.83 -1.40 9.02
N ALA A 78 -15.28 -1.24 10.22
CA ALA A 78 -14.80 -2.37 10.99
C ALA A 78 -16.00 -3.26 11.35
N ARG A 79 -16.03 -4.48 10.81
CA ARG A 79 -16.96 -5.50 11.30
C ARG A 79 -16.56 -5.79 12.74
N GLN A 80 -17.45 -5.55 13.70
CA GLN A 80 -17.26 -6.06 15.05
C GLN A 80 -17.05 -7.56 14.93
N ALA A 81 -15.88 -8.04 15.36
CA ALA A 81 -15.71 -9.46 15.61
C ALA A 81 -16.86 -9.83 16.55
N ARG A 82 -17.66 -10.83 16.15
CA ARG A 82 -18.62 -11.43 17.08
C ARG A 82 -17.79 -11.87 18.27
N GLN A 83 -17.88 -11.12 19.36
CA GLN A 83 -17.49 -11.63 20.67
C GLN A 83 -18.37 -12.87 20.83
N GLY A 84 -17.76 -14.04 20.73
CA GLY A 84 -18.47 -15.29 21.00
C GLY A 84 -19.01 -15.26 22.43
N PRO A 85 -19.97 -16.14 22.76
CA PRO A 85 -20.52 -16.22 24.11
C PRO A 85 -19.43 -16.40 25.17
#